data_AF-A0A255TD64-F1
#
_entry.id   AF-A0A255TD64-F1
#
_cell.length_a   1.000
_cell.length_b   1.000
_cell.length_c   1.000
_cell.angle_alpha   90.00
_cell.angle_beta   90.00
_cell.angle_gamma   90.00
#
_symmetry.space_group_name_H-M   'P 1'
#
loop_
_entity.id
_entity.type
_entity.pdbx_description
1 polymer ?
#
loop_
_entity_poly.entity_id
_entity_poly.type
_entity_poly.pdbx_seq_one_letter_code
_entity_poly.pdbx_strand_id
1 'polypeptide(L)' 'MRVSCNDNTCVINVDVESKYPTTCCIYTLNGQLVANLAQEAKLSTGTHVFTHLYNKKGTYLVYFENGNIINIKKIIIK' A
#
# COMPACT_ATOMS: atom_id res chain seq x y z
N MET A 1 6.13 -1.10 7.03
CA MET A 1 5.71 -1.59 5.70
C MET A 1 6.89 -2.12 4.90
N ARG A 2 6.74 -3.30 4.28
CA ARG A 2 7.68 -3.87 3.30
C ARG A 2 6.96 -4.04 1.96
N VAL A 3 7.59 -3.61 0.86
CA VAL A 3 7.03 -3.74 -0.49
C VAL A 3 8.06 -4.48 -1.35
N SER A 4 7.61 -5.52 -2.04
CA SER A 4 8.42 -6.27 -3.01
C SER A 4 7.66 -6.30 -4.33
N CYS A 5 8.34 -6.02 -5.43
CA CYS A 5 7.76 -6.00 -6.76
C CYS A 5 8.49 -7.02 -7.64
N ASN A 6 7.72 -7.88 -8.31
CA ASN A 6 8.19 -8.78 -9.34
C ASN A 6 7.45 -8.47 -10.64
N ASP A 7 8.19 -8.03 -11.65
CA ASP A 7 7.65 -7.42 -12.88
C ASP A 7 6.62 -6.33 -12.57
N ASN A 8 5.36 -6.57 -12.93
CA ASN A 8 4.24 -5.65 -12.75
C ASN A 8 3.43 -5.92 -11.48
N THR A 9 3.76 -6.94 -10.68
CA THR A 9 3.02 -7.28 -9.47
C THR A 9 3.82 -6.86 -8.24
N CYS A 10 3.20 -6.10 -7.33
CA CYS A 10 3.80 -5.79 -6.04
C CYS A 10 2.98 -6.38 -4.89
N VAL A 11 3.71 -6.88 -3.90
CA VAL A 11 3.21 -7.39 -2.63
C VAL A 11 3.60 -6.41 -1.53
N ILE A 12 2.62 -5.95 -0.77
CA ILE A 12 2.73 -4.94 0.28
C ILE A 12 2.38 -5.62 1.60
N ASN A 13 3.37 -5.78 2.47
CA ASN A 13 3.24 -6.35 3.81
C ASN A 13 3.23 -5.22 4.84
N VAL A 14 2.19 -5.18 5.67
CA VAL A 14 1.98 -4.16 6.70
C VAL A 14 1.52 -4.80 7.99
N ASP A 15 2.00 -4.27 9.12
CA ASP A 15 1.54 -4.68 10.43
C ASP A 15 0.42 -3.72 10.87
N VAL A 16 -0.67 -4.29 11.37
CA VAL A 16 -1.89 -3.57 11.73
C VAL A 16 -2.21 -3.81 13.20
N GLU A 17 -2.67 -2.76 13.87
CA GLU A 17 -3.36 -2.82 15.16
C GLU A 17 -4.86 -2.61 14.95
N SER A 18 -5.69 -3.58 15.36
CA SER A 18 -7.13 -3.58 15.10
C SER A 18 -7.91 -2.45 15.76
N LYS A 19 -7.29 -1.74 16.71
CA LYS A 19 -7.91 -0.60 17.40
C LYS A 19 -8.02 0.64 16.52
N TYR A 20 -7.32 0.67 15.38
CA TYR A 20 -7.35 1.78 14.43
C TYR A 20 -7.85 1.33 13.06
N PRO A 21 -8.52 2.21 12.30
CA PRO A 21 -8.81 1.95 10.90
C PRO A 21 -7.51 1.83 10.10
N THR A 22 -7.57 1.07 9.00
CA THR A 22 -6.43 0.88 8.08
C THR A 22 -6.74 1.47 6.72
N THR A 23 -5.84 2.33 6.24
CA THR A 23 -5.86 2.85 4.87
C THR A 23 -4.58 2.42 4.15
N CYS A 24 -4.72 1.82 2.98
CA CYS A 24 -3.60 1.47 2.11
C CYS A 24 -3.96 1.82 0.67
N CYS A 25 -3.23 2.78 0.10
CA CYS A 25 -3.51 3.36 -1.21
C CYS A 25 -2.24 3.42 -2.06
N ILE A 26 -2.41 3.43 -3.37
CA ILE A 26 -1.33 3.61 -4.33
C ILE A 26 -1.60 4.88 -5.11
N TYR A 27 -0.59 5.73 -5.25
CA TYR A 27 -0.66 6.98 -6.00
C TYR A 27 0.43 7.03 -7.08
N THR A 28 0.20 7.83 -8.12
CA THR A 28 1.27 8.28 -9.01
C THR A 28 2.15 9.32 -8.29
N LEU A 29 3.34 9.63 -8.82
CA LEU A 29 4.19 10.70 -8.28
C LEU A 29 3.51 12.09 -8.27
N ASN A 30 2.53 12.30 -9.15
CA ASN A 30 1.76 13.54 -9.23
C ASN A 30 0.57 13.57 -8.25
N GLY A 31 0.46 12.58 -7.37
CA GLY A 31 -0.59 12.49 -6.35
C GLY A 31 -1.93 11.95 -6.86
N GLN A 32 -2.02 11.44 -8.08
CA GLN A 32 -3.26 10.83 -8.57
C GLN A 32 -3.42 9.44 -7.97
N LEU A 33 -4.61 9.15 -7.43
CA LEU A 33 -4.93 7.83 -6.89
C LEU A 33 -4.98 6.78 -8.00
N VAL A 34 -4.27 5.68 -7.80
CA VAL A 34 -4.22 4.51 -8.70
C VAL A 34 -5.09 3.38 -8.15
N ALA A 35 -5.01 3.10 -6.84
CA ALA A 35 -5.78 2.03 -6.21
C ALA A 35 -5.99 2.27 -4.72
N ASN A 36 -7.15 1.84 -4.21
CA ASN A 36 -7.44 1.70 -2.79
C ASN A 36 -7.42 0.20 -2.45
N LEU A 37 -6.38 -0.25 -1.74
CA LEU A 37 -6.25 -1.64 -1.31
C LEU A 37 -6.98 -1.88 0.02
N ALA A 38 -7.05 -0.84 0.85
CA ALA A 38 -7.91 -0.73 2.02
C ALA A 38 -8.27 0.74 2.24
N GLN A 39 -9.51 1.04 2.62
CA GLN A 39 -9.95 2.41 2.93
C GLN A 39 -10.75 2.38 4.23
N GLU A 40 -10.15 2.95 5.28
CA GLU A 40 -10.69 2.92 6.65
C GLU A 40 -11.15 1.52 7.11
N ALA A 41 -10.46 0.48 6.64
CA ALA A 41 -10.85 -0.90 6.87
C ALA A 41 -10.58 -1.30 8.32
N LYS A 42 -11.52 -2.04 8.94
CA LYS A 42 -11.32 -2.69 10.23
C LYS A 42 -10.69 -4.06 10.01
N LEU A 43 -9.40 -4.16 10.24
CA LEU A 43 -8.63 -5.39 10.10
C LEU A 43 -8.24 -5.93 11.48
N SER A 44 -8.06 -7.24 11.59
CA SER A 44 -7.52 -7.86 12.81
C SER A 44 -6.06 -7.47 13.04
N THR A 45 -5.61 -7.49 14.30
CA THR A 45 -4.20 -7.25 14.63
C THR A 45 -3.32 -8.32 14.00
N GLY A 46 -2.22 -7.91 13.37
CA GLY A 46 -1.25 -8.81 12.73
C GLY A 46 -0.71 -8.28 11.41
N THR A 47 0.04 -9.11 10.70
CA THR A 47 0.58 -8.77 9.38
C THR A 47 -0.46 -9.05 8.29
N HIS A 48 -0.80 -8.02 7.52
CA HIS A 48 -1.67 -8.10 6.34
C HIS A 48 -0.87 -7.97 5.06
N VAL A 49 -1.34 -8.68 4.02
CA VAL A 49 -0.69 -8.73 2.71
C VAL A 49 -1.66 -8.22 1.66
N PHE A 50 -1.31 -7.10 1.03
CA PHE A 50 -2.02 -6.60 -0.14
C PHE A 50 -1.21 -6.89 -1.40
N THR A 51 -1.89 -7.23 -2.50
CA THR A 51 -1.26 -7.46 -3.80
C THR A 51 -1.89 -6.51 -4.82
N HIS A 52 -1.06 -5.89 -5.65
CA HIS A 52 -1.53 -5.04 -6.75
C HIS A 52 -0.77 -5.34 -8.05
N LEU A 53 -1.52 -5.43 -9.14
CA LEU A 53 -1.00 -5.57 -10.51
C LEU A 53 -1.03 -4.22 -11.20
N TYR A 54 0.14 -3.73 -11.62
CA TYR A 54 0.31 -2.47 -12.33
C TYR A 54 0.18 -2.67 -13.84
N ASN A 55 -0.76 -1.96 -14.44
CA ASN A 55 -0.99 -2.02 -15.89
C ASN A 55 -0.07 -1.10 -16.71
N LYS A 56 0.74 -0.28 -16.03
CA LYS A 56 1.67 0.66 -16.66
C LYS A 56 3.00 0.67 -15.89
N LYS A 57 4.09 0.77 -16.64
CA LYS A 57 5.43 1.04 -16.11
C LYS A 57 5.48 2.47 -15.57
N GLY A 58 6.25 2.69 -14.51
CA GLY A 58 6.33 4.02 -13.91
C GLY A 58 6.77 4.00 -12.45
N THR A 59 6.80 5.19 -11.87
CA THR A 59 7.09 5.37 -10.45
C THR A 59 5.80 5.69 -9.69
N TYR A 60 5.59 4.99 -8.57
CA TYR A 60 4.39 5.07 -7.75
C TYR A 60 4.76 5.26 -6.28
N LEU A 61 3.79 5.73 -5.50
CA LEU A 61 3.85 5.86 -4.06
C LEU A 61 2.83 4.90 -3.43
N VAL A 62 3.28 4.02 -2.56
CA VAL A 62 2.40 3.21 -1.69
C VAL A 62 2.27 3.96 -0.38
N TYR A 63 1.06 4.34 -0.04
CA TYR A 63 0.67 4.96 1.22
C TYR A 63 0.05 3.91 2.13
N PHE A 64 0.42 3.91 3.40
CA PHE A 64 -0.19 3.11 4.44
C PHE A 64 -0.36 3.93 5.71
N GLU A 65 -1.54 3.81 6.34
CA GLU A 65 -1.88 4.43 7.61
C GLU A 65 -2.66 3.44 8.49
N ASN A 66 -2.24 3.33 9.75
CA ASN A 66 -2.98 2.66 10.82
C ASN A 66 -2.68 3.36 12.16
N GLY A 67 -3.62 4.18 12.62
CA GLY A 67 -3.41 5.04 13.80
C GLY A 67 -2.27 6.05 13.55
N ASN A 68 -1.31 6.13 14.47
CA ASN A 68 -0.16 7.03 14.33
C ASN A 68 0.94 6.48 13.39
N ILE A 69 0.75 5.29 12.83
CA ILE A 69 1.72 4.67 11.92
C ILE A 69 1.37 5.10 10.50
N ILE A 70 2.14 6.05 9.96
CA ILE A 70 2.09 6.45 8.55
C ILE A 70 3.39 6.01 7.87
N ASN A 71 3.26 5.24 6.79
CA ASN A 71 4.39 4.81 5.96
C ASN A 71 4.13 5.14 4.49
N ILE A 72 5.11 5.75 3.84
CA ILE A 72 5.09 5.99 2.40
C ILE A 72 6.31 5.32 1.78
N LYS A 73 6.11 4.53 0.72
CA LYS A 73 7.22 3.98 -0.07
C LYS A 73 7.08 4.31 -1.55
N LYS A 74 8.17 4.82 -2.11
CA LYS A 74 8.36 4.90 -3.56
C LYS A 74 8.69 3.52 -4.12
N ILE A 75 8.04 3.14 -5.20
CA ILE A 75 8.34 1.93 -5.98
C ILE A 75 8.49 2.28 -7.46
N ILE A 76 9.20 1.44 -8.20
CA ILE A 76 9.43 1.61 -9.64
C ILE A 76 9.04 0.30 -10.33
N ILE A 77 8.05 0.37 -11.21
CA ILE A 77 7.60 -0.73 -12.07
C ILE A 77 8.34 -0.62 -13.41
N LYS A 78 9.08 -1.67 -13.77
CA LYS A 78 10.04 -1.66 -14.88
C LYS A 78 9.52 -2.27 -16.17
#